data_AF-A0A2H3C266-F1
#
_entry.id   AF-A0A2H3C266-F1
#
_cell.length_a   1.000
_cell.length_b   1.000
_cell.length_c   1.000
_cell.angle_alpha   90.00
_cell.angle_beta   90.00
_cell.angle_gamma   90.00
#
_symmetry.space_group_name_H-M   'P 1'
#
loop_
_entity.id
_entity.type
_entity.pdbx_description
1 polymer ?
#
loop_
_entity_poly.entity_id
_entity_poly.type
_entity_poly.pdbx_seq_one_letter_code
_entity_poly.pdbx_strand_id
1 'polypeptide(L)'
;MYLSLTFVAAFFSAVHATVDWKLHEWQAPGASDLRGPCPGLNTLANHGFLPRDGKNITIKMVLDAGLEGFNIDPSILILAAKVGLLTTNAPDSFTLDDLKLHGTIEHDASLSRSDFLLGDNLHFNETIYTTLTQSNPGVDYFNATSAGQVQKTRLADDTIANPGIINTIKEFTVRTRESALYLSVMGDPVTGVAPKKFVDIFFREERMPIEEGWTKPSTLITGQTISPIADIIEETSEWVDNGGPNSDLISCP
;
A
#
# COMPACT_ATOMS: atom_id res chain seq x y z
N MET A 1 45.32 31.62 -30.56
CA MET A 1 43.85 31.52 -30.37
C MET A 1 43.58 30.14 -29.77
N TYR A 2 43.59 30.02 -28.45
CA TYR A 2 43.28 28.77 -27.74
C TYR A 2 42.09 29.06 -26.83
N LEU A 3 40.94 28.46 -27.17
CA LEU A 3 39.72 28.52 -26.37
C LEU A 3 39.83 27.42 -25.32
N SER A 4 39.94 27.80 -24.04
CA SER A 4 39.86 26.87 -22.92
C SER A 4 38.39 26.58 -22.63
N LEU A 5 37.97 25.33 -22.83
CA LEU A 5 36.63 24.86 -22.51
C LEU A 5 36.64 24.35 -21.06
N THR A 6 36.18 25.16 -20.12
CA THR A 6 35.96 24.71 -18.73
C THR A 6 34.65 23.92 -18.66
N PHE A 7 34.76 22.61 -18.50
CA PHE A 7 33.65 21.74 -18.12
C PHE A 7 33.27 22.03 -16.66
N VAL A 8 32.07 22.55 -16.43
CA VAL A 8 31.47 22.60 -15.08
C VAL A 8 30.70 21.30 -14.90
N ALA A 9 31.27 20.36 -14.14
CA ALA A 9 30.55 19.18 -13.69
C ALA A 9 29.58 19.61 -12.57
N ALA A 10 28.29 19.65 -12.88
CA ALA A 10 27.25 19.80 -11.87
C ALA A 10 27.15 18.49 -11.08
N PHE A 11 27.73 18.45 -9.88
CA PHE A 11 27.47 17.39 -8.92
C PHE A 11 26.08 17.60 -8.33
N PHE A 12 25.08 16.90 -8.86
CA PHE A 12 23.82 16.69 -8.15
C PHE A 12 24.10 15.71 -6.99
N SER A 13 24.48 16.23 -5.83
CA SER A 13 24.40 15.45 -4.59
C SER A 13 22.94 15.36 -4.21
N ALA A 14 22.30 14.24 -4.54
CA ALA A 14 21.04 13.85 -3.92
C ALA A 14 21.33 13.51 -2.45
N VAL A 15 21.32 14.55 -1.60
CA VAL A 15 21.31 14.38 -0.15
C VAL A 15 19.97 13.75 0.20
N HIS A 16 19.89 12.41 0.17
CA HIS A 16 18.86 11.71 0.91
C HIS A 16 19.18 11.97 2.37
N ALA A 17 18.47 12.92 2.98
CA ALA A 17 18.58 13.15 4.41
C ALA A 17 18.40 11.79 5.12
N THR A 18 19.39 11.41 5.92
CA THR A 18 19.32 10.20 6.73
C THR A 18 18.16 10.36 7.71
N VAL A 19 17.20 9.43 7.70
CA VAL A 19 16.05 9.45 8.63
C VAL A 19 16.58 9.42 10.06
N ASP A 20 16.16 10.37 10.89
CA ASP A 20 16.41 10.33 12.33
C ASP A 20 15.37 9.42 13.00
N TRP A 21 15.71 8.13 13.10
CA TRP A 21 14.82 7.12 13.64
C TRP A 21 14.37 7.37 15.09
N LYS A 22 15.06 8.24 15.85
CA LYS A 22 14.62 8.62 17.20
C LYS A 22 13.36 9.48 17.19
N LEU A 23 13.14 10.25 16.12
CA LEU A 23 11.91 11.03 15.94
C LEU A 23 10.76 10.14 15.43
N HIS A 24 11.10 8.95 14.93
CA HIS A 24 10.19 8.01 14.28
C HIS A 24 10.04 6.68 15.02
N GLU A 25 10.18 6.71 16.35
CA GLU A 25 9.85 5.56 17.19
C GLU A 25 8.36 5.20 17.05
N TRP A 26 8.08 3.90 17.03
CA TRP A 26 6.70 3.41 16.98
C TRP A 26 5.97 3.76 18.27
N GLN A 27 4.74 4.24 18.13
CA GLN A 27 3.81 4.46 19.23
C GLN A 27 2.45 3.92 18.82
N ALA A 28 1.86 3.08 19.67
CA ALA A 28 0.50 2.62 19.48
C ALA A 28 -0.46 3.82 19.37
N PRO A 29 -1.45 3.79 18.48
CA PRO A 29 -2.46 4.84 18.41
C PRO A 29 -3.25 4.92 19.72
N GLY A 30 -3.48 6.13 20.21
CA GLY A 30 -4.39 6.38 21.33
C GLY A 30 -5.86 6.29 20.91
N ALA A 31 -6.76 6.28 21.88
CA ALA A 31 -8.20 6.14 21.64
C ALA A 31 -8.83 7.27 20.79
N SER A 32 -8.16 8.43 20.69
CA SER A 32 -8.60 9.59 19.90
C SER A 32 -7.91 9.72 18.54
N ASP A 33 -6.98 8.82 18.25
CA ASP A 33 -6.16 8.85 17.04
C ASP A 33 -6.86 8.05 15.95
N LEU A 34 -6.98 8.64 14.77
CA LEU A 34 -7.69 8.03 13.66
C LEU A 34 -6.74 7.18 12.83
N ARG A 35 -7.21 6.00 12.44
CA ARG A 35 -6.52 5.08 11.54
C ARG A 35 -7.48 4.70 10.42
N GLY A 36 -6.93 4.26 9.30
CA GLY A 36 -7.65 3.90 8.08
C GLY A 36 -7.57 2.41 7.76
N PRO A 37 -8.10 1.99 6.60
CA PRO A 37 -7.95 0.61 6.11
C PRO A 37 -6.54 0.32 5.58
N CYS A 38 -5.72 1.36 5.32
CA CYS A 38 -4.39 1.22 4.74
C CYS A 38 -3.31 0.99 5.82
N PRO A 39 -2.70 -0.21 5.91
CA PRO A 39 -1.65 -0.48 6.89
C PRO A 39 -0.40 0.40 6.67
N GLY A 40 -0.12 0.83 5.44
CA GLY A 40 1.00 1.71 5.12
C GLY A 40 0.87 3.10 5.75
N LEU A 41 -0.27 3.77 5.54
CA LEU A 41 -0.51 5.09 6.12
C LEU A 41 -0.62 5.03 7.65
N ASN A 42 -1.25 3.97 8.17
CA ASN A 42 -1.33 3.74 9.61
C ASN A 42 0.06 3.56 10.23
N THR A 43 0.93 2.79 9.59
CA THR A 43 2.32 2.61 10.01
C THR A 43 3.08 3.94 9.99
N LEU A 44 2.93 4.74 8.93
CA LEU A 44 3.57 6.06 8.85
C LEU A 44 3.08 7.01 9.95
N ALA A 45 1.80 6.96 10.33
CA ALA A 45 1.27 7.72 11.46
C ALA A 45 1.76 7.17 12.81
N ASN A 46 1.81 5.85 13.01
CA ASN A 46 2.35 5.19 14.21
C ASN A 46 3.84 5.48 14.42
N HIS A 47 4.57 5.80 13.35
CA HIS A 47 5.96 6.23 13.38
C HIS A 47 6.14 7.75 13.26
N GLY A 48 5.06 8.55 13.26
CA GLY A 48 5.15 10.01 13.23
C GLY A 48 5.72 10.62 11.94
N PHE A 49 5.78 9.88 10.83
CA PHE A 49 6.01 10.44 9.49
C PHE A 49 4.78 11.21 9.00
N LEU A 50 3.60 10.74 9.40
CA LEU A 50 2.34 11.48 9.35
C LEU A 50 1.96 11.94 10.76
N PRO A 51 1.08 12.96 10.91
CA PRO A 51 0.45 13.27 12.18
C PRO A 51 -0.05 12.02 12.90
N ARG A 52 0.42 11.81 14.12
CA ARG A 52 0.15 10.60 14.90
C ARG A 52 -1.34 10.43 15.20
N ASP A 53 -2.08 11.54 15.27
CA ASP A 53 -3.53 11.58 15.46
C ASP A 53 -4.34 11.22 14.21
N GLY A 54 -3.67 11.04 13.05
CA GLY A 54 -4.29 10.66 11.78
C GLY A 54 -5.22 11.71 11.17
N LYS A 55 -5.07 12.99 11.54
CA LYS A 55 -5.95 14.08 11.12
C LYS A 55 -5.22 15.09 10.21
N ASN A 56 -6.00 15.84 9.43
CA ASN A 56 -5.53 16.92 8.56
C ASN A 56 -4.38 16.47 7.62
N ILE A 57 -4.50 15.26 7.06
CA ILE A 57 -3.50 14.67 6.17
C ILE A 57 -3.67 15.27 4.78
N THR A 58 -2.67 16.00 4.30
CA THR A 58 -2.65 16.54 2.93
C THR A 58 -1.97 15.57 1.97
N ILE A 59 -2.22 15.73 0.66
CA ILE A 59 -1.50 14.97 -0.38
C ILE A 59 0.01 15.06 -0.19
N LYS A 60 0.55 16.28 0.02
CA LYS A 60 2.00 16.49 0.15
C LYS A 60 2.57 15.64 1.28
N MET A 61 1.90 15.60 2.43
CA MET A 61 2.32 14.82 3.59
C MET A 61 2.38 13.32 3.27
N VAL A 62 1.41 12.80 2.52
CA VAL A 62 1.43 11.39 2.06
C VAL A 62 2.65 11.11 1.18
N LEU A 63 2.95 11.99 0.22
CA LEU A 63 4.08 11.82 -0.69
C LEU A 63 5.42 11.88 0.03
N ASP A 64 5.60 12.89 0.90
CA ASP A 64 6.83 13.05 1.68
C ASP A 64 7.01 11.86 2.63
N ALA A 65 5.97 11.46 3.37
CA ALA A 65 6.03 10.36 4.32
C ALA A 65 6.32 9.01 3.63
N GLY A 66 5.73 8.77 2.46
CA GLY A 66 6.01 7.57 1.66
C GLY A 66 7.46 7.50 1.17
N LEU A 67 8.02 8.63 0.72
CA LEU A 67 9.42 8.72 0.31
C LEU A 67 10.37 8.58 1.51
N GLU A 68 10.11 9.30 2.59
CA GLU A 68 10.97 9.33 3.77
C GLU A 68 10.95 8.01 4.54
N GLY A 69 9.76 7.46 4.79
CA GLY A 69 9.56 6.25 5.59
C GLY A 69 9.75 4.95 4.81
N PHE A 70 9.32 4.89 3.55
CA PHE A 70 9.31 3.64 2.76
C PHE A 70 10.14 3.69 1.47
N ASN A 71 10.74 4.83 1.12
CA ASN A 71 11.44 5.03 -0.14
C ASN A 71 10.55 4.79 -1.37
N ILE A 72 9.30 5.27 -1.29
CA ILE A 72 8.34 5.23 -2.40
C ILE A 72 8.42 6.52 -3.18
N ASP A 73 8.61 6.42 -4.49
CA ASP A 73 8.56 7.56 -5.38
C ASP A 73 7.16 8.21 -5.33
N PRO A 74 7.06 9.54 -5.17
CA PRO A 74 5.77 10.24 -5.12
C PRO A 74 4.82 9.94 -6.28
N SER A 75 5.33 9.58 -7.47
CA SER A 75 4.51 9.21 -8.62
C SER A 75 3.64 7.97 -8.39
N ILE A 76 4.02 7.10 -7.43
CA ILE A 76 3.25 5.90 -7.06
C ILE A 76 2.06 6.24 -6.18
N LEU A 77 2.19 7.25 -5.32
CA LEU A 77 1.19 7.60 -4.32
C LEU A 77 0.26 8.72 -4.76
N ILE A 78 0.65 9.55 -5.73
CA ILE A 78 -0.09 10.78 -6.09
C ILE A 78 -1.53 10.53 -6.52
N LEU A 79 -1.79 9.46 -7.30
CA LEU A 79 -3.15 9.16 -7.73
C LEU A 79 -4.00 8.72 -6.55
N ALA A 80 -3.50 7.78 -5.73
CA ALA A 80 -4.20 7.33 -4.53
C ALA A 80 -4.46 8.48 -3.54
N ALA A 81 -3.47 9.35 -3.30
CA ALA A 81 -3.63 10.50 -2.42
C ALA A 81 -4.69 11.50 -2.92
N LYS A 82 -4.77 11.71 -4.25
CA LYS A 82 -5.83 12.55 -4.86
C LYS A 82 -7.21 11.93 -4.74
N VAL A 83 -7.34 10.63 -5.01
CA VAL A 83 -8.61 9.91 -4.84
C VAL A 83 -9.02 9.90 -3.36
N GLY A 84 -8.07 9.84 -2.42
CA GLY A 84 -8.32 9.94 -0.99
C GLY A 84 -8.99 11.26 -0.57
N LEU A 85 -8.75 12.37 -1.27
CA LEU A 85 -9.47 13.62 -0.99
C LEU A 85 -10.97 13.54 -1.33
N LEU A 86 -11.41 12.55 -2.11
CA LEU A 86 -12.83 12.38 -2.43
C LEU A 86 -13.62 11.73 -1.27
N THR A 87 -12.96 11.30 -0.20
CA THR A 87 -13.62 10.67 0.95
C THR A 87 -14.09 11.66 2.01
N THR A 88 -13.81 12.95 1.82
CA THR A 88 -14.02 14.00 2.82
C THR A 88 -14.61 15.25 2.19
N ASN A 89 -15.22 16.11 3.02
CA ASN A 89 -15.72 17.42 2.61
C ASN A 89 -14.70 18.54 2.91
N ALA A 90 -13.58 18.21 3.55
CA ALA A 90 -12.50 19.17 3.76
C ALA A 90 -11.82 19.52 2.42
N PRO A 91 -11.32 20.75 2.26
CA PRO A 91 -10.91 21.27 0.95
C PRO A 91 -9.65 20.59 0.38
N ASP A 92 -8.68 20.25 1.23
CA ASP A 92 -7.35 19.80 0.82
C ASP A 92 -6.70 18.76 1.75
N SER A 93 -7.47 18.21 2.68
CA SER A 93 -6.99 17.21 3.65
C SER A 93 -8.05 16.19 4.01
N PHE A 94 -7.65 14.99 4.40
CA PHE A 94 -8.53 13.95 4.96
C PHE A 94 -8.05 13.48 6.34
N THR A 95 -8.90 12.79 7.08
CA THR A 95 -8.48 11.93 8.19
C THR A 95 -8.22 10.51 7.69
N LEU A 96 -7.34 9.75 8.34
CA LEU A 96 -7.10 8.36 7.93
C LEU A 96 -8.37 7.51 7.99
N ASP A 97 -9.28 7.79 8.93
CA ASP A 97 -10.58 7.10 9.05
C ASP A 97 -11.50 7.37 7.85
N ASP A 98 -11.43 8.56 7.24
CA ASP A 98 -12.24 8.90 6.06
C ASP A 98 -11.97 7.92 4.90
N LEU A 99 -10.77 7.35 4.82
CA LEU A 99 -10.37 6.43 3.75
C LEU A 99 -11.16 5.11 3.74
N LYS A 100 -11.92 4.79 4.79
CA LYS A 100 -12.82 3.61 4.81
C LYS A 100 -14.10 3.80 4.00
N LEU A 101 -14.30 4.97 3.38
CA LEU A 101 -15.47 5.22 2.53
C LEU A 101 -15.48 4.24 1.34
N HIS A 102 -16.38 3.27 1.43
CA HIS A 102 -16.49 2.16 0.50
C HIS A 102 -16.74 2.62 -0.94
N GLY A 103 -16.09 1.95 -1.89
CA GLY A 103 -16.23 2.20 -3.33
C GLY A 103 -15.38 3.37 -3.86
N THR A 104 -14.68 4.10 -2.99
CA THR A 104 -13.70 5.11 -3.38
C THR A 104 -12.34 4.44 -3.67
N ILE A 105 -11.46 4.34 -2.67
CA ILE A 105 -10.27 3.48 -2.71
C ILE A 105 -10.56 2.17 -2.01
N GLU A 106 -11.19 2.23 -0.82
CA GLU A 106 -11.61 1.04 -0.08
C GLU A 106 -12.53 0.16 -0.94
N HIS A 107 -12.26 -1.13 -0.90
CA HIS A 107 -12.85 -2.13 -1.76
C HIS A 107 -12.99 -3.49 -1.06
N ASP A 108 -13.89 -4.30 -1.58
CA ASP A 108 -14.09 -5.69 -1.16
C ASP A 108 -12.87 -6.58 -1.51
N ALA A 109 -12.88 -7.82 -1.02
CA ALA A 109 -11.80 -8.80 -1.22
C ALA A 109 -10.44 -8.31 -0.71
N SER A 110 -10.47 -7.56 0.39
CA SER A 110 -9.31 -7.06 1.12
C SER A 110 -8.49 -8.20 1.76
N LEU A 111 -7.18 -7.97 1.90
CA LEU A 111 -6.23 -8.95 2.47
C LEU A 111 -6.37 -9.13 3.99
N SER A 112 -6.92 -8.12 4.69
CA SER A 112 -6.94 -8.11 6.16
C SER A 112 -8.14 -7.40 6.78
N ARG A 113 -9.09 -6.89 5.99
CA ARG A 113 -10.30 -6.18 6.44
C ARG A 113 -11.53 -6.91 5.89
N SER A 114 -12.67 -6.81 6.57
CA SER A 114 -13.93 -7.36 6.08
C SER A 114 -14.48 -6.51 4.94
N ASP A 115 -15.20 -7.14 4.00
CA ASP A 115 -16.03 -6.41 3.05
C ASP A 115 -17.04 -5.52 3.77
N PHE A 116 -17.34 -4.36 3.16
CA PHE A 116 -18.21 -3.35 3.76
C PHE A 116 -19.60 -3.88 4.11
N LEU A 117 -20.17 -4.76 3.27
CA LEU A 117 -21.48 -5.37 3.52
C LEU A 117 -21.45 -6.52 4.53
N LEU A 118 -20.26 -7.05 4.85
CA LEU A 118 -20.10 -8.18 5.78
C LEU A 118 -19.69 -7.76 7.18
N GLY A 119 -19.06 -6.59 7.35
CA GLY A 119 -18.67 -6.12 8.67
C GLY A 119 -17.73 -4.92 8.67
N ASP A 120 -16.69 -5.01 9.49
CA ASP A 120 -15.73 -3.93 9.73
C ASP A 120 -14.70 -3.86 8.61
N ASN A 121 -14.87 -2.88 7.70
CA ASN A 121 -13.97 -2.61 6.58
C ASN A 121 -12.77 -1.73 6.95
N LEU A 122 -12.58 -1.42 8.23
CA LEU A 122 -11.55 -0.51 8.70
C LEU A 122 -10.43 -1.24 9.43
N HIS A 123 -10.78 -2.06 10.43
CA HIS A 123 -9.79 -2.64 11.34
C HIS A 123 -9.20 -3.96 10.82
N PHE A 124 -7.95 -4.22 11.21
CA PHE A 124 -7.30 -5.49 10.94
C PHE A 124 -8.11 -6.66 11.51
N ASN A 125 -8.27 -7.72 10.72
CA ASN A 125 -9.02 -8.92 11.03
C ASN A 125 -8.13 -10.16 10.81
N GLU A 126 -7.73 -10.81 11.90
CA GLU A 126 -6.83 -11.97 11.88
C GLU A 126 -7.43 -13.17 11.11
N THR A 127 -8.75 -13.36 11.17
CA THR A 127 -9.42 -14.45 10.44
C THR A 127 -9.29 -14.26 8.94
N ILE A 128 -9.47 -13.03 8.45
CA ILE A 128 -9.32 -12.70 7.03
C ILE A 128 -7.85 -12.78 6.61
N TYR A 129 -6.96 -12.24 7.44
CA TYR A 129 -5.53 -12.24 7.18
C TYR A 129 -4.92 -13.65 7.15
N THR A 130 -5.58 -14.65 7.74
CA THR A 130 -5.12 -16.04 7.78
C THR A 130 -4.85 -16.59 6.36
N THR A 131 -5.65 -16.23 5.35
CA THR A 131 -5.42 -16.64 3.96
C THR A 131 -4.05 -16.22 3.45
N LEU A 132 -3.60 -15.00 3.79
CA LEU A 132 -2.26 -14.54 3.43
C LEU A 132 -1.20 -15.32 4.23
N THR A 133 -1.35 -15.47 5.54
CA THR A 133 -0.35 -16.16 6.39
C THR A 133 -0.09 -17.62 5.99
N GLN A 134 -1.12 -18.30 5.49
CA GLN A 134 -1.05 -19.70 5.05
C GLN A 134 -0.51 -19.85 3.62
N SER A 135 -0.35 -18.75 2.89
CA SER A 135 0.15 -18.78 1.52
C SER A 135 1.65 -19.13 1.45
N ASN A 136 2.09 -19.59 0.27
CA ASN A 136 3.48 -19.99 0.00
C ASN A 136 4.03 -21.00 1.03
N PRO A 137 3.39 -22.18 1.19
CA PRO A 137 3.78 -23.14 2.22
C PRO A 137 5.18 -23.70 1.96
N GLY A 138 5.92 -23.98 3.03
CA GLY A 138 7.27 -24.55 2.95
C GLY A 138 8.40 -23.52 2.85
N VAL A 139 8.08 -22.23 2.74
CA VAL A 139 9.05 -21.13 2.77
C VAL A 139 8.59 -20.00 3.71
N ASP A 140 9.55 -19.16 4.13
CA ASP A 140 9.41 -18.09 5.11
C ASP A 140 9.26 -16.69 4.49
N TYR A 141 8.92 -16.62 3.20
CA TYR A 141 8.65 -15.38 2.48
C TYR A 141 7.33 -15.43 1.70
N PHE A 142 6.74 -14.26 1.45
CA PHE A 142 5.75 -14.05 0.41
C PHE A 142 6.44 -13.59 -0.88
N ASN A 143 5.82 -13.90 -2.01
CA ASN A 143 6.22 -13.42 -3.33
C ASN A 143 4.99 -13.06 -4.18
N ALA A 144 5.23 -12.46 -5.34
CA ALA A 144 4.19 -12.06 -6.29
C ALA A 144 3.20 -13.20 -6.63
N THR A 145 3.71 -14.41 -6.91
CA THR A 145 2.87 -15.59 -7.20
C THR A 145 1.94 -15.94 -6.04
N SER A 146 2.47 -16.00 -4.82
CA SER A 146 1.65 -16.28 -3.63
C SER A 146 0.62 -15.18 -3.38
N ALA A 147 0.95 -13.93 -3.66
CA ALA A 147 0.04 -12.80 -3.50
C ALA A 147 -1.12 -12.84 -4.51
N GLY A 148 -0.87 -13.21 -5.77
CA GLY A 148 -1.93 -13.44 -6.76
C GLY A 148 -2.85 -14.59 -6.35
N GLN A 149 -2.29 -15.71 -5.88
CA GLN A 149 -3.08 -16.84 -5.36
C GLN A 149 -3.94 -16.44 -4.15
N VAL A 150 -3.42 -15.64 -3.22
CA VAL A 150 -4.19 -15.10 -2.09
C VAL A 150 -5.34 -14.23 -2.60
N GLN A 151 -5.10 -13.35 -3.59
CA GLN A 151 -6.16 -12.54 -4.17
C GLN A 151 -7.27 -13.39 -4.82
N LYS A 152 -6.90 -14.47 -5.52
CA LYS A 152 -7.85 -15.41 -6.09
C LYS A 152 -8.73 -16.03 -5.00
N THR A 153 -8.11 -16.55 -3.94
CA THR A 153 -8.83 -17.17 -2.81
C THR A 153 -9.74 -16.16 -2.10
N ARG A 154 -9.22 -14.98 -1.75
CA ARG A 154 -10.00 -13.94 -1.07
C ARG A 154 -11.23 -13.51 -1.87
N LEU A 155 -11.06 -13.28 -3.18
CA LEU A 155 -12.17 -12.93 -4.05
C LEU A 155 -13.21 -14.07 -4.15
N ALA A 156 -12.77 -15.32 -4.25
CA ALA A 156 -13.68 -16.47 -4.32
C ALA A 156 -14.49 -16.62 -3.02
N ASP A 157 -13.84 -16.51 -1.86
CA ASP A 157 -14.48 -16.60 -0.56
C ASP A 157 -15.52 -15.48 -0.38
N ASP A 158 -15.16 -14.25 -0.73
CA ASP A 158 -16.05 -13.10 -0.57
C ASP A 158 -17.17 -13.09 -1.61
N THR A 159 -16.95 -13.59 -2.83
CA THR A 159 -18.03 -13.76 -3.82
C THR A 159 -19.11 -14.73 -3.33
N ILE A 160 -18.73 -15.75 -2.54
CA ILE A 160 -19.68 -16.68 -1.92
C ILE A 160 -20.41 -16.02 -0.74
N ALA A 161 -19.68 -15.25 0.08
CA ALA A 161 -20.22 -14.67 1.31
C ALA A 161 -21.00 -13.36 1.11
N ASN A 162 -20.63 -12.56 0.11
CA ASN A 162 -21.12 -11.21 -0.18
C ASN A 162 -21.80 -11.16 -1.56
N PRO A 163 -23.13 -11.32 -1.64
CA PRO A 163 -23.88 -11.19 -2.89
C PRO A 163 -23.80 -9.79 -3.53
N GLY A 164 -23.36 -8.78 -2.78
CA GLY A 164 -23.20 -7.40 -3.25
C GLY A 164 -21.75 -7.01 -3.56
N ILE A 165 -20.83 -7.98 -3.66
CA ILE A 165 -19.42 -7.73 -3.89
C ILE A 165 -19.17 -6.85 -5.13
N ILE A 166 -18.30 -5.86 -4.99
CA ILE A 166 -17.81 -5.04 -6.09
C ILE A 166 -16.41 -5.52 -6.49
N ASN A 167 -16.29 -6.06 -7.70
CA ASN A 167 -15.02 -6.56 -8.24
C ASN A 167 -14.89 -6.20 -9.73
N THR A 168 -14.62 -4.93 -10.01
CA THR A 168 -14.34 -4.45 -11.38
C THR A 168 -12.84 -4.35 -11.62
N ILE A 169 -12.44 -3.92 -12.82
CA ILE A 169 -11.05 -3.60 -13.14
C ILE A 169 -10.44 -2.59 -12.15
N LYS A 170 -11.24 -1.69 -11.57
CA LYS A 170 -10.78 -0.71 -10.57
C LYS A 170 -10.33 -1.44 -9.30
N GLU A 171 -11.21 -2.21 -8.67
CA GLU A 171 -10.90 -2.95 -7.43
C GLU A 171 -9.75 -3.95 -7.66
N PHE A 172 -9.76 -4.64 -8.80
CA PHE A 172 -8.67 -5.54 -9.16
C PHE A 172 -7.32 -4.81 -9.27
N THR A 173 -7.27 -3.70 -9.99
CA THR A 173 -6.04 -2.90 -10.14
C THR A 173 -5.52 -2.39 -8.80
N VAL A 174 -6.42 -1.94 -7.91
CA VAL A 174 -6.04 -1.47 -6.56
C VAL A 174 -5.45 -2.62 -5.75
N ARG A 175 -6.16 -3.76 -5.63
CA ARG A 175 -5.71 -4.96 -4.90
C ARG A 175 -4.32 -5.42 -5.37
N THR A 176 -4.11 -5.50 -6.69
CA THR A 176 -2.83 -5.89 -7.31
C THR A 176 -1.70 -4.94 -6.93
N ARG A 177 -1.93 -3.63 -7.01
CA ARG A 177 -0.92 -2.63 -6.66
C ARG A 177 -0.62 -2.60 -5.16
N GLU A 178 -1.62 -2.79 -4.31
CA GLU A 178 -1.43 -2.92 -2.85
C GLU A 178 -0.58 -4.15 -2.49
N SER A 179 -0.83 -5.28 -3.15
CA SER A 179 -0.01 -6.49 -2.99
C SER A 179 1.44 -6.24 -3.40
N ALA A 180 1.65 -5.63 -4.56
CA ALA A 180 3.01 -5.29 -5.03
C ALA A 180 3.70 -4.30 -4.08
N LEU A 181 2.95 -3.36 -3.49
CA LEU A 181 3.48 -2.38 -2.54
C LEU A 181 3.96 -3.03 -1.24
N TYR A 182 3.17 -3.89 -0.58
CA TYR A 182 3.66 -4.49 0.66
C TYR A 182 4.89 -5.40 0.40
N LEU A 183 4.92 -6.11 -0.73
CA LEU A 183 6.08 -6.93 -1.11
C LEU A 183 7.33 -6.07 -1.34
N SER A 184 7.16 -4.90 -1.96
CA SER A 184 8.26 -3.97 -2.21
C SER A 184 8.76 -3.29 -0.93
N VAL A 185 7.83 -2.85 -0.08
CA VAL A 185 8.14 -2.09 1.13
C VAL A 185 8.72 -2.97 2.23
N MET A 186 8.17 -4.17 2.43
CA MET A 186 8.59 -5.13 3.46
C MET A 186 9.60 -6.15 2.95
N GLY A 187 10.08 -5.99 1.72
CA GLY A 187 10.97 -6.93 1.05
C GLY A 187 11.92 -6.23 0.10
N ASP A 188 12.11 -6.84 -1.07
CA ASP A 188 12.94 -6.31 -2.13
C ASP A 188 12.06 -5.75 -3.27
N PRO A 189 12.16 -4.44 -3.60
CA PRO A 189 11.37 -3.81 -4.66
C PRO A 189 11.56 -4.36 -6.06
N VAL A 190 12.66 -5.08 -6.34
CA VAL A 190 12.98 -5.60 -7.68
C VAL A 190 12.43 -7.01 -7.85
N THR A 191 12.58 -7.85 -6.83
CA THR A 191 12.15 -9.26 -6.88
C THR A 191 10.74 -9.49 -6.37
N GLY A 192 10.19 -8.55 -5.58
CA GLY A 192 8.88 -8.70 -4.94
C GLY A 192 8.84 -9.85 -3.94
N VAL A 193 9.97 -10.15 -3.29
CA VAL A 193 10.07 -11.15 -2.23
C VAL A 193 10.17 -10.44 -0.87
N ALA A 194 9.25 -10.75 0.04
CA ALA A 194 9.21 -10.15 1.38
C ALA A 194 9.15 -11.25 2.46
N PRO A 195 10.02 -11.19 3.49
CA PRO A 195 9.94 -12.11 4.62
C PRO A 195 8.56 -12.06 5.29
N LYS A 196 7.95 -13.23 5.54
CA LYS A 196 6.63 -13.33 6.17
C LYS A 196 6.59 -12.60 7.50
N LYS A 197 7.66 -12.72 8.29
CA LYS A 197 7.83 -12.04 9.58
C LYS A 197 7.62 -10.53 9.47
N PHE A 198 8.15 -9.88 8.43
CA PHE A 198 8.05 -8.43 8.27
C PHE A 198 6.63 -8.03 7.86
N VAL A 199 6.06 -8.73 6.88
CA VAL A 199 4.69 -8.49 6.42
C VAL A 199 3.68 -8.70 7.55
N ASP A 200 3.87 -9.75 8.35
CA ASP A 200 3.02 -10.07 9.49
C ASP A 200 3.01 -8.97 10.57
N ILE A 201 4.17 -8.42 10.92
CA ILE A 201 4.26 -7.30 11.86
C ILE A 201 3.63 -6.05 11.26
N PHE A 202 3.90 -5.78 9.97
CA PHE A 202 3.34 -4.63 9.28
C PHE A 202 1.81 -4.64 9.24
N PHE A 203 1.18 -5.79 8.99
CA PHE A 203 -0.29 -5.88 8.97
C PHE A 203 -0.91 -5.95 10.38
N ARG A 204 -0.31 -6.71 11.31
CA ARG A 204 -0.89 -6.91 12.66
C ARG A 204 -0.67 -5.75 13.61
N GLU A 205 0.50 -5.11 13.51
CA GLU A 205 0.92 -4.08 14.46
C GLU A 205 1.00 -2.69 13.82
N GLU A 206 0.90 -2.61 12.48
CA GLU A 206 1.06 -1.36 11.72
C GLU A 206 2.35 -0.65 12.17
N ARG A 207 3.42 -1.43 12.17
CA ARG A 207 4.76 -1.10 12.67
C ARG A 207 5.81 -1.49 11.65
N MET A 208 6.83 -0.65 11.49
CA MET A 208 8.04 -1.00 10.76
C MET A 208 8.85 -2.03 11.60
N PRO A 209 9.17 -3.23 11.07
CA PRO A 209 9.83 -4.30 11.82
C PRO A 209 11.35 -4.09 12.01
N ILE A 210 11.75 -2.91 12.49
CA ILE A 210 13.15 -2.47 12.60
C ILE A 210 13.93 -3.37 13.55
N GLU A 211 13.35 -3.71 14.71
CA GLU A 211 13.97 -4.61 15.69
C GLU A 211 14.15 -6.03 15.14
N GLU A 212 13.28 -6.42 14.21
CA GLU A 212 13.29 -7.71 13.54
C GLU A 212 14.25 -7.76 12.35
N GLY A 213 14.89 -6.65 12.01
CA GLY A 213 15.91 -6.54 10.96
C GLY A 213 15.43 -5.91 9.66
N TRP A 214 14.20 -5.38 9.60
CA TRP A 214 13.76 -4.60 8.46
C TRP A 214 14.56 -3.29 8.37
N THR A 215 14.89 -2.91 7.15
CA THR A 215 15.47 -1.60 6.85
C THR A 215 14.69 -0.98 5.71
N LYS A 216 14.59 0.35 5.68
CA LYS A 216 13.98 1.07 4.57
C LYS A 216 14.59 0.58 3.25
N PRO A 217 13.78 0.24 2.22
CA PRO A 217 14.30 -0.22 0.93
C PRO A 217 15.37 0.72 0.38
N SER A 218 16.53 0.17 0.01
CA SER A 218 17.64 0.95 -0.56
C SER A 218 17.40 1.34 -2.02
N THR A 219 16.62 0.53 -2.73
CA THR A 219 16.13 0.82 -4.09
C THR A 219 14.85 1.64 -3.99
N LEU A 220 14.78 2.75 -4.74
CA LEU A 220 13.58 3.57 -4.84
C LEU A 220 12.45 2.77 -5.48
N ILE A 221 11.30 2.70 -4.80
CA ILE A 221 10.10 2.03 -5.30
C ILE A 221 9.44 2.95 -6.33
N THR A 222 9.49 2.56 -7.60
CA THR A 222 8.97 3.32 -8.75
C THR A 222 7.99 2.45 -9.55
N GLY A 223 7.42 3.02 -10.61
CA GLY A 223 6.58 2.25 -11.53
C GLY A 223 7.37 1.12 -12.19
N GLN A 224 8.66 1.31 -12.47
CA GLN A 224 9.51 0.31 -13.11
C GLN A 224 9.80 -0.89 -12.20
N THR A 225 9.84 -0.68 -10.88
CA THR A 225 10.09 -1.76 -9.92
C THR A 225 8.79 -2.47 -9.54
N ILE A 226 7.68 -1.73 -9.41
CA ILE A 226 6.36 -2.30 -9.05
C ILE A 226 5.72 -3.07 -10.22
N SER A 227 5.80 -2.56 -11.45
CA SER A 227 5.06 -3.15 -12.58
C SER A 227 5.35 -4.64 -12.79
N PRO A 228 6.60 -5.12 -12.83
CA PRO A 228 6.87 -6.55 -13.00
C PRO A 228 6.29 -7.43 -11.87
N ILE A 229 6.23 -6.91 -10.65
CA ILE A 229 5.63 -7.61 -9.50
C ILE A 229 4.11 -7.68 -9.69
N ALA A 230 3.49 -6.56 -10.08
CA ALA A 230 2.06 -6.48 -10.36
C ALA A 230 1.63 -7.40 -11.51
N ASP A 231 2.43 -7.49 -12.59
CA ASP A 231 2.14 -8.35 -13.74
C ASP A 231 2.07 -9.84 -13.33
N ILE A 232 2.99 -10.29 -12.47
CA ILE A 232 2.98 -11.68 -11.95
C ILE A 232 1.77 -11.90 -11.04
N ILE A 233 1.44 -10.93 -10.17
CA ILE A 233 0.25 -11.01 -9.31
C ILE A 233 -1.01 -11.13 -10.17
N GLU A 234 -1.13 -10.30 -11.20
CA GLU A 234 -2.26 -10.31 -12.12
C GLU A 234 -2.41 -11.67 -12.82
N GLU A 235 -1.33 -12.18 -13.43
CA GLU A 235 -1.32 -13.48 -14.09
C GLU A 235 -1.74 -14.61 -13.14
N THR A 236 -1.18 -14.63 -11.93
CA THR A 236 -1.38 -15.72 -10.96
C THR A 236 -2.66 -15.60 -10.14
N SER A 237 -3.32 -14.43 -10.17
CA SER A 237 -4.66 -14.24 -9.62
C SER A 237 -5.75 -14.92 -10.45
N GLU A 238 -5.46 -15.20 -11.73
CA GLU A 238 -6.43 -15.71 -12.71
C GLU A 238 -7.74 -14.89 -12.72
N TRP A 239 -7.63 -13.58 -12.47
CA TRP A 239 -8.79 -12.69 -12.48
C TRP A 239 -9.37 -12.58 -13.88
N VAL A 240 -10.69 -12.56 -13.95
CA VAL A 240 -11.45 -12.37 -15.19
C VAL A 240 -12.41 -11.21 -15.01
N ASP A 241 -12.40 -10.28 -15.96
CA ASP A 241 -13.41 -9.22 -16.01
C ASP A 241 -14.74 -9.85 -16.41
N ASN A 242 -15.63 -10.01 -15.43
CA ASN A 242 -16.94 -10.58 -15.66
C ASN A 242 -17.98 -9.55 -16.14
N GLY A 243 -17.56 -8.33 -16.51
CA GLY A 243 -18.44 -7.36 -17.15
C GLY A 243 -19.62 -6.95 -16.26
N GLY A 244 -19.33 -6.59 -15.01
CA GLY A 244 -20.34 -5.88 -14.19
C GLY A 244 -20.89 -4.68 -14.97
N PRO A 245 -22.13 -4.22 -14.72
CA PRO A 245 -22.92 -3.37 -15.62
C PRO A 245 -22.30 -2.02 -16.04
N ASN A 246 -21.07 -1.71 -15.62
CA ASN A 246 -20.31 -0.50 -15.92
C ASN A 246 -18.92 -0.76 -16.54
N SER A 247 -18.61 -1.96 -17.04
CA SER A 247 -17.31 -2.26 -17.68
C SER A 247 -17.00 -1.40 -18.92
N ASP A 248 -18.01 -0.74 -19.49
CA ASP A 248 -17.86 0.11 -20.68
C ASP A 248 -17.63 1.61 -20.37
N LEU A 249 -17.56 2.03 -19.11
CA LEU A 249 -17.52 3.47 -18.76
C LEU A 249 -16.12 4.09 -18.66
N ILE A 250 -15.04 3.36 -18.96
CA ILE A 250 -13.68 3.92 -19.01
C ILE A 250 -13.06 3.66 -20.39
N SER A 251 -13.74 4.13 -21.42
CA SER A 251 -13.06 4.59 -22.63
C SER A 251 -13.42 6.06 -22.83
N CYS A 252 -12.59 6.95 -22.28
CA CYS A 252 -12.57 8.34 -22.71
C CYS A 252 -11.31 8.57 -23.56
N PRO A 253 -11.43 9.35 -24.65
CA PRO A 253 -10.42 9.51 -25.71
C PRO A 253 -9.11 10.17 -25.25
#